data_AF-A0A445C5E8-F1
#
_entry.id   AF-A0A445C5E8-F1
#
_cell.length_a   1.000
_cell.length_b   1.000
_cell.length_c   1.000
_cell.angle_alpha   90.00
_cell.angle_beta   90.00
_cell.angle_gamma   90.00
#
_symmetry.space_group_name_H-M   'P 1'
#
loop_
_entity.id
_entity.type
_entity.pdbx_description
1 polymer ?
#
loop_
_entity_poly.entity_id
_entity_poly.type
_entity_poly.pdbx_seq_one_letter_code
_entity_poly.pdbx_strand_id
1 'polypeptide(L)' 'MRVTHYDRQASVFVVEELEPFEGWERGSFHVWLSDGTCDCGLFQSLHYLCRHTLAGCATASIEWVPYVHLVYK' A
#
# COMPACT_ATOMS: atom_id res chain seq x y z
N MET A 1 -2.26 -9.32 6.85
CA MET A 1 -1.03 -8.64 6.37
C MET A 1 -0.11 -8.16 7.49
N ARG A 2 1.19 -8.08 7.20
CA ARG A 2 2.27 -7.48 8.00
C ARG A 2 3.23 -6.73 7.07
N VAL A 3 3.71 -5.55 7.48
CA VAL A 3 4.80 -4.85 6.77
C VAL A 3 6.12 -5.49 7.16
N THR A 4 6.86 -6.02 6.18
CA THR A 4 8.13 -6.74 6.40
C THR A 4 9.35 -5.90 6.08
N HIS A 5 9.19 -4.91 5.19
CA HIS A 5 10.24 -3.98 4.82
C HIS A 5 9.67 -2.59 4.55
N TYR A 6 10.44 -1.56 4.90
CA TYR A 6 10.15 -0.18 4.57
C TYR A 6 11.44 0.53 4.15
N ASP A 7 11.50 0.93 2.88
CA ASP A 7 12.51 1.85 2.36
C ASP A 7 11.96 3.27 2.45
N ARG A 8 12.47 4.03 3.43
CA ARG A 8 12.06 5.41 3.64
C ARG A 8 12.51 6.35 2.53
N GLN A 9 13.65 6.09 1.89
CA GLN A 9 14.19 6.98 0.87
C GLN A 9 13.44 6.81 -0.45
N ALA A 10 13.12 5.57 -0.81
CA ALA A 10 12.31 5.25 -1.98
C ALA A 10 10.80 5.39 -1.72
N SER A 11 10.38 5.52 -0.46
CA SER A 11 8.96 5.46 -0.04
C SER A 11 8.28 4.16 -0.49
N VAL A 12 9.00 3.05 -0.33
CA VAL A 12 8.55 1.72 -0.74
C VAL A 12 8.29 0.84 0.48
N PHE A 13 7.16 0.14 0.49
CA PHE A 13 6.85 -0.88 1.47
C PHE A 13 6.79 -2.26 0.83
N VAL A 14 7.20 -3.27 1.59
CA VAL A 14 6.86 -4.66 1.29
C VAL A 14 5.88 -5.13 2.35
N VAL A 15 4.71 -5.56 1.89
CA VAL A 15 3.61 -6.01 2.73
C VAL A 15 3.33 -7.47 2.43
N GLU A 16 3.50 -8.32 3.43
CA GLU A 16 3.20 -9.74 3.34
C GLU A 16 1.75 -9.97 3.76
N GLU A 17 0.94 -10.55 2.87
CA GLU A 17 -0.33 -11.15 3.27
C GLU A 17 -0.09 -12.47 3.98
N LEU A 18 -0.72 -12.65 5.14
CA LEU A 18 -0.55 -13.85 5.96
C LEU A 18 -1.66 -14.88 5.70
N GLU A 19 -2.83 -14.39 5.27
CA GLU A 19 -4.00 -15.18 4.92
C GLU A 19 -4.53 -14.74 3.56
N PRO A 20 -5.06 -15.65 2.74
CA PRO A 20 -5.75 -15.29 1.50
C PRO A 20 -6.90 -14.33 1.79
N PHE A 21 -7.05 -13.31 0.94
CA PHE A 21 -8.12 -12.32 1.08
C PHE A 21 -8.60 -11.86 -0.29
N GLU A 22 -9.91 -11.73 -0.46
CA GLU A 22 -10.55 -11.30 -1.72
C GLU A 22 -10.07 -12.07 -2.97
N GLY A 23 -9.78 -13.36 -2.82
CA GLY A 23 -9.32 -14.22 -3.92
C GLY A 23 -7.85 -14.05 -4.30
N TRP A 24 -7.08 -13.23 -3.56
CA TRP A 24 -5.63 -13.19 -3.68
C TRP A 24 -4.99 -14.29 -2.85
N GLU A 25 -4.01 -14.95 -3.45
CA GLU A 25 -3.16 -15.89 -2.73
C GLU A 25 -2.26 -15.14 -1.73
N ARG A 26 -1.76 -15.91 -0.76
CA ARG A 26 -0.75 -15.43 0.17
C ARG A 26 0.48 -14.96 -0.61
N GLY A 27 1.00 -13.77 -0.32
CA GLY A 27 2.09 -13.20 -1.09
C GLY A 27 2.68 -11.93 -0.48
N SER A 28 3.80 -11.49 -1.07
CA SER A 28 4.40 -10.19 -0.77
C SER A 28 4.02 -9.19 -1.84
N PHE A 29 3.55 -8.02 -1.41
CA PHE A 29 3.12 -6.93 -2.28
C PHE A 29 4.00 -5.72 -2.04
N HIS A 30 4.54 -5.15 -3.10
CA HIS A 30 5.21 -3.87 -3.08
C HIS A 30 4.19 -2.74 -3.18
N VAL A 31 4.47 -1.70 -2.42
CA VAL A 31 3.73 -0.43 -2.44
C VAL A 31 4.74 0.66 -2.71
N TRP A 32 4.60 1.37 -3.83
CA TRP A 32 5.37 2.58 -4.11
C TRP A 32 4.48 3.78 -3.79
N LEU A 33 4.63 4.30 -2.56
CA LEU A 33 3.72 5.30 -2.02
C LEU A 33 3.76 6.60 -2.82
N SER A 34 4.96 7.04 -3.22
CA SER A 34 5.16 8.25 -4.03
C SER A 34 4.55 8.15 -5.43
N ASP A 35 4.56 6.94 -6.01
CA ASP A 35 4.07 6.70 -7.36
C ASP A 35 2.56 6.39 -7.39
N GLY A 36 1.94 6.21 -6.21
CA GLY A 36 0.53 5.85 -6.10
C GLY A 36 0.23 4.45 -6.63
N THR A 37 1.20 3.52 -6.53
CA THR A 37 1.08 2.17 -7.10
C THR A 37 1.23 1.08 -6.06
N CYS A 38 0.55 -0.04 -6.31
CA CYS A 38 0.71 -1.25 -5.53
C CYS A 38 0.55 -2.48 -6.44
N ASP A 39 1.33 -3.52 -6.17
CA ASP A 39 1.27 -4.81 -6.88
C ASP A 39 -0.16 -5.39 -6.94
N CYS A 40 -1.01 -5.06 -5.97
CA CYS A 40 -2.41 -5.53 -5.94
C CYS A 40 -3.33 -4.90 -6.98
N GLY A 41 -2.89 -3.94 -7.79
CA GLY A 41 -3.76 -3.33 -8.81
C GLY A 41 -4.58 -2.13 -8.30
N LEU A 42 -5.03 -2.18 -7.04
CA LEU A 42 -6.10 -1.32 -6.55
C LEU A 42 -5.70 0.14 -6.40
N PHE A 43 -4.46 0.43 -6.01
CA PHE A 43 -4.05 1.81 -5.74
C PHE A 43 -4.12 2.66 -7.02
N GLN A 44 -3.53 2.15 -8.11
CA GLN A 44 -3.60 2.80 -9.42
C GLN A 44 -5.01 2.80 -10.03
N SER A 45 -5.80 1.74 -9.81
CA SER A 45 -7.11 1.59 -10.47
C SER A 45 -8.22 2.42 -9.83
N LEU A 46 -8.22 2.51 -8.49
CA LEU A 46 -9.25 3.23 -7.74
C LEU A 46 -8.84 4.68 -7.45
N HIS A 47 -7.60 5.07 -7.77
CA HIS A 47 -7.03 6.36 -7.36
C HIS A 47 -7.16 6.61 -5.84
N TYR A 48 -7.14 5.54 -5.06
CA TYR A 48 -7.35 5.53 -3.62
C TYR A 48 -6.41 4.52 -2.95
N LEU A 49 -6.07 4.76 -1.69
CA LEU A 49 -5.16 3.91 -0.92
C LEU A 49 -5.72 2.49 -0.77
N CYS A 50 -5.00 1.50 -1.29
CA CYS A 50 -5.34 0.11 -1.02
C CYS A 50 -4.98 -0.27 0.43
N ARG A 51 -5.48 -1.42 0.89
CA ARG A 51 -5.21 -1.93 2.25
C ARG A 51 -3.72 -2.11 2.55
N HIS A 52 -2.91 -2.53 1.56
CA HIS A 52 -1.46 -2.65 1.71
C HIS A 52 -0.82 -1.28 1.98
N THR A 53 -1.28 -0.25 1.26
CA THR A 53 -0.77 1.12 1.43
C THR A 53 -1.16 1.69 2.78
N LEU A 54 -2.41 1.47 3.21
CA LEU A 54 -2.87 1.88 4.55
C LEU A 54 -2.07 1.18 5.66
N ALA A 55 -1.79 -0.11 5.52
CA ALA A 55 -0.96 -0.86 6.47
C ALA A 55 0.48 -0.33 6.52
N GLY A 56 1.07 -0.01 5.35
CA GLY A 56 2.37 0.64 5.25
C GLY A 56 2.41 1.99 5.96
N CYS A 57 1.46 2.88 5.64
CA CYS A 57 1.37 4.21 6.24
C CYS A 57 1.16 4.15 7.75
N ALA A 58 0.26 3.30 8.24
CA ALA A 58 0.03 3.11 9.66
C ALA A 58 1.28 2.60 10.39
N THR A 59 2.00 1.64 9.80
CA THR A 59 3.22 1.07 10.39
C THR A 59 4.35 2.09 10.48
N ALA A 60 4.51 2.93 9.45
CA ALA A 60 5.55 3.96 9.41
C ALA A 60 5.10 5.31 9.99
N SER A 61 3.87 5.41 10.52
CA SER A 61 3.27 6.67 10.98
C SER A 61 3.36 7.80 9.94
N ILE A 62 3.09 7.47 8.67
CA ILE A 62 3.06 8.42 7.56
C ILE A 62 1.63 8.91 7.36
N GLU A 63 1.48 10.22 7.22
CA GLU A 63 0.23 10.86 6.81
C GLU A 63 -0.15 10.39 5.40
N TRP A 64 -1.27 9.68 5.30
CA TRP A 64 -1.72 9.07 4.04
C TRP A 64 -2.53 10.03 3.16
N VAL A 65 -3.11 11.08 3.75
CA VAL A 65 -4.00 12.05 3.09
C VAL A 65 -3.38 12.69 1.84
N PRO A 66 -2.07 13.05 1.79
CA PRO A 66 -1.46 13.60 0.58
C PRO A 66 -1.56 12.68 -0.64
N TYR A 67 -1.54 11.36 -0.42
CA TYR A 67 -1.49 10.34 -1.48
C TYR A 67 -2.88 9.92 -2.01
N VAL A 68 -3.97 10.42 -1.41
CA VAL A 68 -5.31 10.23 -1.96
C VAL A 68 -5.54 11.21 -3.10
N HIS A 69 -6.12 10.71 -4.20
CA HIS A 69 -6.42 11.53 -5.36
C HIS A 69 -7.44 12.63 -5.03
N LEU A 70 -7.31 13.78 -5.69
CA LEU A 70 -8.11 14.99 -5.41
C LEU A 70 -9.62 14.79 -5.56
N VAL A 71 -10.07 13.83 -6.36
CA VAL A 71 -11.49 13.50 -6.54
C VAL A 71 -12.15 13.00 -5.24
N TYR A 72 -11.35 12.52 -4.28
CA TYR A 72 -11.82 11.99 -3.00
C TYR A 72 -11.51 12.91 -1.82
N LYS A 73 -11.04 14.14 -2.05
CA LYS A 73 -10.83 15.17 -1.02
C LYS A 73 -11.95 16.20 -1.08
#